data_AF-A0A1B6JWL8-F1
#
_entry.id   AF-A0A1B6JWL8-F1
#
_cell.length_a   1.000
_cell.length_b   1.000
_cell.length_c   1.000
_cell.angle_alpha   90.00
_cell.angle_beta   90.00
_cell.angle_gamma   90.00
#
_symmetry.space_group_name_H-M   'P 1'
#
loop_
_entity.id
_entity.type
_entity.pdbx_description
1 polymer ?
#
loop_
_entity_poly.entity_id
_entity_poly.type
_entity_poly.pdbx_seq_one_letter_code
_entity_poly.pdbx_strand_id
1 'polypeptide(L)'
;VSSFCLEGICVLSSIKVSAKNLNYIILVVYRPPKNIQSELNEFFDSFSNCLDSVVKRNNPIIVVGDFNIDVSVDSKNSRQFTNLMSSFGLQQTITAYTREYGGSRSTIDNIFTNINPTTFDAAVLVTGFSDHHAQIADFGFDYIKTEIPLYKKVRFCTQNNTFIFNNFLKNETWDDILHTDDVSHKFFLFINKVSYYYKLAFTEKQVRLNESTGLTRITLDQTLLNLRERMLLLYSVSKHLDFHHP
;
A
#
# COMPACT_ATOMS: atom_id res chain seq x y z
N VAL A 1 -5.01 2.82 15.41
CA VAL A 1 -5.47 3.37 14.11
C VAL A 1 -6.72 2.68 13.59
N SER A 2 -6.88 1.37 13.74
CA SER A 2 -8.08 0.63 13.27
C SER A 2 -9.41 1.14 13.84
N SER A 3 -9.40 1.70 15.05
CA SER A 3 -10.57 2.35 15.66
C SER A 3 -11.07 3.59 14.91
N PHE A 4 -10.27 4.15 14.00
CA PHE A 4 -10.64 5.29 13.15
C PHE A 4 -11.08 4.85 11.75
N CYS A 5 -11.03 3.55 11.44
CA CYS A 5 -11.62 3.04 10.21
C CYS A 5 -13.14 3.18 10.28
N LEU A 6 -13.72 3.72 9.21
CA LEU A 6 -15.16 3.90 9.09
C LEU A 6 -15.63 3.18 7.82
N GLU A 7 -16.56 2.24 7.98
CA GLU A 7 -17.03 1.41 6.88
C GLU A 7 -17.57 2.27 5.73
N GLY A 8 -17.07 2.02 4.52
CA GLY A 8 -17.45 2.78 3.33
C GLY A 8 -16.94 4.23 3.28
N ILE A 9 -16.24 4.72 4.30
CA ILE A 9 -15.70 6.08 4.39
C ILE A 9 -14.18 6.07 4.27
N CYS A 10 -13.49 5.28 5.09
CA CYS A 10 -12.03 5.18 5.04
C CYS A 10 -11.48 3.94 5.75
N VAL A 11 -10.32 3.50 5.27
CA VAL A 11 -9.51 2.43 5.88
C VAL A 11 -8.15 3.00 6.21
N LEU A 12 -7.73 2.83 7.46
CA LEU A 12 -6.45 3.32 7.97
C LEU A 12 -5.66 2.14 8.56
N SER A 13 -4.37 2.10 8.23
CA SER A 13 -3.43 1.14 8.80
C SER A 13 -2.12 1.84 9.11
N SER A 14 -1.40 1.38 10.12
CA SER A 14 -0.12 1.99 10.49
C SER A 14 0.89 0.95 10.89
N ILE A 15 2.13 1.16 10.46
CA ILE A 15 3.28 0.43 10.97
C ILE A 15 4.23 1.40 11.67
N LYS A 16 4.81 0.93 12.78
CA LYS A 16 5.87 1.62 13.50
C LYS A 16 7.19 0.91 13.22
N VAL A 17 8.14 1.64 12.64
CA VAL A 17 9.51 1.18 12.43
C VAL A 17 10.40 1.86 13.46
N SER A 18 11.00 1.07 14.35
CA SER A 18 11.88 1.61 15.39
C SER A 18 13.32 1.52 14.92
N ALA A 19 14.03 2.66 14.88
CA ALA A 19 15.43 2.74 14.48
C ALA A 19 16.19 3.68 15.44
N LYS A 20 17.26 3.17 16.07
CA LYS A 20 17.93 3.83 17.20
C LYS A 20 16.92 4.26 18.28
N ASN A 21 16.81 5.56 18.50
CA ASN A 21 15.95 6.19 19.50
C ASN A 21 14.73 6.86 18.87
N LEU A 22 14.49 6.66 17.57
CA LEU A 22 13.37 7.23 16.83
C LEU A 22 12.38 6.15 16.41
N ASN A 23 11.11 6.54 16.44
CA ASN A 23 10.01 5.72 15.95
C ASN A 23 9.45 6.39 14.71
N TYR A 24 9.68 5.77 13.55
CA TYR A 24 9.09 6.18 12.29
C TYR A 24 7.70 5.58 12.20
N ILE A 25 6.70 6.41 11.95
CA ILE A 25 5.32 5.97 11.76
C ILE A 25 5.03 6.05 10.26
N ILE A 26 4.55 4.96 9.68
CA ILE A 26 4.00 4.97 8.33
C ILE A 26 2.50 4.72 8.49
N LEU A 27 1.70 5.74 8.20
CA LEU A 27 0.24 5.70 8.20
C LEU A 27 -0.24 5.58 6.75
N VAL A 28 -0.90 4.47 6.44
CA VAL A 28 -1.53 4.22 5.15
C VAL A 28 -3.01 4.54 5.25
N VAL A 29 -3.52 5.34 4.32
CA VAL A 29 -4.92 5.79 4.28
C VAL A 29 -5.51 5.40 2.92
N TYR A 30 -6.72 4.88 2.93
CA TYR A 30 -7.55 4.78 1.73
C TYR A 30 -8.91 5.40 2.01
N ARG A 31 -9.34 6.31 1.13
CA ARG A 31 -10.69 6.87 1.12
C ARG A 31 -11.32 6.59 -0.25
N PRO A 32 -12.50 5.95 -0.33
CA PRO A 32 -13.20 5.73 -1.60
C PRO A 32 -13.60 7.04 -2.32
N PRO A 33 -13.79 7.03 -3.66
CA PRO A 33 -14.10 8.20 -4.49
C PRO A 33 -15.55 8.73 -4.36
N LYS A 34 -16.12 8.74 -3.16
CA LYS A 34 -17.50 9.18 -2.98
C LYS A 34 -17.60 10.71 -3.02
N ASN A 35 -18.57 11.22 -3.77
CA ASN A 35 -18.81 12.66 -3.94
C ASN A 35 -19.93 13.18 -3.03
N ILE A 36 -20.05 12.61 -1.82
CA ILE A 36 -21.02 13.03 -0.81
C ILE A 36 -20.30 13.85 0.25
N GLN A 37 -20.70 15.11 0.43
CA GLN A 37 -19.99 16.04 1.32
C GLN A 37 -20.05 15.61 2.80
N SER A 38 -21.16 15.02 3.26
CA SER A 38 -21.28 14.55 4.65
C SER A 38 -20.25 13.46 4.96
N GLU A 39 -20.10 12.48 4.06
CA GLU A 39 -19.11 11.40 4.19
C GLU A 39 -17.67 11.93 4.14
N LEU A 40 -17.40 12.96 3.32
CA LEU A 40 -16.11 13.62 3.31
C LEU A 40 -15.82 14.34 4.64
N ASN A 41 -16.83 14.96 5.25
CA ASN A 41 -16.67 15.56 6.57
C ASN A 41 -16.42 14.50 7.64
N GLU A 42 -17.15 13.37 7.62
CA GLU A 42 -16.91 12.22 8.52
C GLU A 42 -15.49 11.66 8.35
N PHE A 43 -14.99 11.59 7.12
CA PHE A 43 -13.60 11.26 6.87
C PHE A 43 -12.66 12.26 7.54
N PHE A 44 -12.85 13.57 7.34
CA PHE A 44 -11.99 14.59 7.95
C PHE A 44 -12.00 14.52 9.47
N ASP A 45 -13.15 14.31 10.09
CA ASP A 45 -13.28 14.21 11.55
C ASP A 45 -12.52 12.97 12.07
N SER A 46 -12.77 11.79 11.49
CA SER A 46 -12.09 10.55 11.89
C SER A 46 -10.58 10.62 11.64
N PHE A 47 -10.19 11.15 10.49
CA PHE A 47 -8.79 11.25 10.09
C PHE A 47 -8.04 12.28 10.95
N SER A 48 -8.65 13.42 11.27
CA SER A 48 -8.09 14.41 12.21
C SER A 48 -7.86 13.81 13.60
N ASN A 49 -8.85 13.07 14.12
CA ASN A 49 -8.71 12.36 15.39
C ASN A 49 -7.60 11.29 15.33
N CYS A 50 -7.47 10.60 14.19
CA CYS A 50 -6.38 9.66 13.97
C CYS A 50 -5.02 10.37 14.00
N LEU A 51 -4.87 11.48 13.28
CA LEU A 51 -3.65 12.29 13.24
C LEU A 51 -3.26 12.79 14.64
N ASP A 52 -4.20 13.30 15.43
CA ASP A 52 -3.95 13.70 16.82
C ASP A 52 -3.44 12.54 17.69
N SER A 53 -3.98 11.34 17.46
CA SER A 53 -3.55 10.14 18.18
C SER A 53 -2.13 9.68 17.82
N VAL A 54 -1.70 9.81 16.55
CA VAL A 54 -0.44 9.22 16.05
C VAL A 54 0.69 10.21 15.87
N VAL A 55 0.39 11.46 15.53
CA VAL A 55 1.39 12.51 15.34
C VAL A 55 1.87 12.93 16.72
N LYS A 56 3.14 12.63 17.01
CA LYS A 56 3.78 13.00 18.28
C LYS A 56 4.98 13.89 18.01
N ARG A 57 5.19 14.84 18.91
CA ARG A 57 6.36 15.73 18.89
C ARG A 57 7.63 14.85 18.87
N ASN A 58 8.50 15.10 17.90
CA ASN A 58 9.78 14.42 17.66
C ASN A 58 9.72 13.00 17.04
N ASN A 59 8.55 12.50 16.60
CA ASN A 59 8.49 11.26 15.83
C ASN A 59 8.31 11.57 14.33
N PRO A 60 9.22 11.11 13.46
CA PRO A 60 9.02 11.13 12.02
C PRO A 60 7.76 10.35 11.63
N ILE A 61 6.93 10.94 10.77
CA ILE A 61 5.74 10.29 10.23
C ILE A 61 5.64 10.50 8.74
N ILE A 62 5.22 9.44 8.04
CA ILE A 62 4.87 9.42 6.64
C ILE A 62 3.41 9.00 6.55
N VAL A 63 2.57 9.86 5.99
CA VAL A 63 1.17 9.57 5.72
C VAL A 63 1.01 9.41 4.22
N VAL A 64 0.63 8.23 3.77
CA VAL A 64 0.56 7.87 2.35
C VAL A 64 -0.78 7.24 2.04
N GLY A 65 -1.30 7.46 0.83
CA GLY A 65 -2.58 6.87 0.48
C GLY A 65 -3.20 7.38 -0.80
N ASP A 66 -4.27 6.70 -1.21
CA ASP A 66 -5.25 7.21 -2.15
C ASP A 66 -6.38 7.87 -1.35
N PHE A 67 -6.43 9.21 -1.43
CA PHE A 67 -7.39 10.02 -0.69
C PHE A 67 -8.64 10.30 -1.53
N ASN A 68 -8.60 10.08 -2.85
CA ASN A 68 -9.65 10.54 -3.76
C ASN A 68 -10.05 12.01 -3.52
N ILE A 69 -9.07 12.87 -3.21
CA ILE A 69 -9.20 14.33 -3.08
C ILE A 69 -8.13 14.94 -3.96
N ASP A 70 -8.53 15.61 -5.04
CA ASP A 70 -7.59 16.12 -6.03
C ASP A 70 -6.91 17.41 -5.54
N VAL A 71 -5.63 17.30 -5.16
CA VAL A 71 -4.83 18.45 -4.70
C VAL A 71 -4.24 19.26 -5.85
N SER A 72 -4.39 18.82 -7.11
CA SER A 72 -3.99 19.61 -8.28
C SER A 72 -5.02 20.69 -8.64
N VAL A 73 -6.23 20.60 -8.08
CA VAL A 73 -7.32 21.57 -8.27
C VAL A 73 -7.51 22.38 -7.00
N ASP A 74 -7.61 23.71 -7.12
CA ASP A 74 -7.89 24.60 -6.00
C ASP A 74 -9.39 24.60 -5.64
N SER A 75 -9.80 23.60 -4.86
CA SER A 75 -11.17 23.40 -4.40
C SER A 75 -11.29 23.62 -2.89
N LYS A 76 -12.51 23.79 -2.39
CA LYS A 76 -12.76 23.83 -0.93
C LYS A 76 -12.22 22.58 -0.24
N ASN A 77 -12.41 21.41 -0.86
CA ASN A 77 -12.06 20.12 -0.28
C ASN A 77 -10.55 19.87 -0.29
N SER A 78 -9.85 20.24 -1.37
CA SER A 78 -8.40 20.15 -1.43
C SER A 78 -7.73 21.12 -0.45
N ARG A 79 -8.21 22.37 -0.35
CA ARG A 79 -7.73 23.32 0.66
C ARG A 79 -7.97 22.81 2.09
N GLN A 80 -9.15 22.27 2.38
CA GLN A 80 -9.45 21.69 3.69
C GLN A 80 -8.49 20.54 4.01
N PHE A 81 -8.23 19.67 3.04
CA PHE A 81 -7.32 18.54 3.18
C PHE A 81 -5.87 18.97 3.40
N THR A 82 -5.33 19.87 2.57
CA THR A 82 -3.96 20.36 2.72
C THR A 82 -3.78 21.17 4.01
N ASN A 83 -4.80 21.93 4.42
CA ASN A 83 -4.78 22.66 5.69
C ASN A 83 -4.79 21.72 6.90
N LEU A 84 -5.58 20.64 6.86
CA LEU A 84 -5.57 19.60 7.90
C LEU A 84 -4.18 18.98 8.03
N MET A 85 -3.57 18.58 6.92
CA MET A 85 -2.21 18.02 6.93
C MET A 85 -1.20 19.03 7.51
N SER A 86 -1.29 20.28 7.06
CA SER A 86 -0.41 21.37 7.50
C SER A 86 -0.59 21.69 8.99
N SER A 87 -1.80 21.58 9.56
CA SER A 87 -2.02 21.83 10.99
C SER A 87 -1.33 20.80 11.89
N PHE A 88 -1.02 19.61 11.36
CA PHE A 88 -0.20 18.60 12.03
C PHE A 88 1.30 18.69 11.67
N GLY A 89 1.72 19.75 10.97
CA GLY A 89 3.10 19.94 10.53
C GLY A 89 3.52 19.00 9.40
N LEU A 90 2.56 18.43 8.66
CA LEU A 90 2.82 17.52 7.55
C LEU A 90 2.82 18.29 6.23
N GLN A 91 3.88 18.10 5.45
CA GLN A 91 4.09 18.76 4.16
C GLN A 91 3.75 17.80 3.02
N GLN A 92 3.07 18.32 2.01
CA GLN A 92 2.81 17.60 0.76
C GLN A 92 4.11 17.40 -0.01
N THR A 93 4.35 16.20 -0.52
CA THR A 93 5.58 15.91 -1.29
C THR A 93 5.30 15.58 -2.76
N ILE A 94 4.09 15.13 -3.11
CA ILE A 94 3.71 14.85 -4.49
C ILE A 94 2.85 15.98 -5.06
N THR A 95 3.32 16.61 -6.14
CA THR A 95 2.60 17.66 -6.90
C THR A 95 2.32 17.28 -8.36
N ALA A 96 2.92 16.20 -8.85
CA ALA A 96 2.63 15.65 -10.17
C ALA A 96 1.31 14.86 -10.17
N TYR A 97 0.73 14.64 -11.35
CA TYR A 97 -0.47 13.81 -11.49
C TYR A 97 -0.18 12.37 -11.09
N THR A 98 -1.05 11.79 -10.27
CA THR A 98 -0.95 10.40 -9.80
C THR A 98 -2.00 9.50 -10.42
N ARG A 99 -2.98 10.06 -11.13
CA ARG A 99 -3.94 9.30 -11.91
C ARG A 99 -4.18 9.97 -13.26
N GLU A 100 -4.17 9.17 -14.32
CA GLU A 100 -4.56 9.58 -15.67
C GLU A 100 -5.52 8.56 -16.28
N TYR A 101 -6.74 8.99 -16.59
CA TYR A 101 -7.78 8.12 -17.18
C TYR A 101 -8.75 8.92 -18.06
N GLY A 102 -9.06 8.41 -19.25
CA GLY A 102 -10.09 8.99 -20.12
C GLY A 102 -9.84 10.47 -20.45
N GLY A 103 -8.57 10.86 -20.62
CA GLY A 103 -8.17 12.26 -20.86
C GLY A 103 -8.12 13.16 -19.62
N SER A 104 -8.64 12.71 -18.47
CA SER A 104 -8.51 13.42 -17.20
C SER A 104 -7.17 13.14 -16.51
N ARG A 105 -6.71 14.10 -15.70
CA ARG A 105 -5.52 13.97 -14.86
C ARG A 105 -5.80 14.54 -13.47
N SER A 106 -5.37 13.86 -12.42
CA SER A 106 -5.56 14.30 -11.04
C SER A 106 -4.41 13.87 -10.14
N THR A 107 -4.25 14.57 -9.00
CA THR A 107 -3.31 14.21 -7.94
C THR A 107 -4.12 13.83 -6.71
N ILE A 108 -4.54 12.57 -6.66
CA ILE A 108 -5.41 12.04 -5.59
C ILE A 108 -4.67 11.10 -4.63
N ASP A 109 -3.50 10.64 -5.05
CA ASP A 109 -2.57 9.90 -4.22
C ASP A 109 -1.47 10.86 -3.75
N ASN A 110 -1.05 10.75 -2.49
CA ASN A 110 0.00 11.62 -1.99
C ASN A 110 0.81 10.99 -0.87
N ILE A 111 1.96 11.61 -0.61
CA ILE A 111 2.82 11.32 0.53
C ILE A 111 2.99 12.64 1.31
N PHE A 112 2.54 12.66 2.55
CA PHE A 112 2.69 13.77 3.48
C PHE A 112 3.65 13.40 4.58
N THR A 113 4.56 14.30 4.97
CA THR A 113 5.55 14.00 6.01
C THR A 113 6.00 15.22 6.79
N ASN A 114 6.47 15.01 8.01
CA ASN A 114 7.21 16.00 8.81
C ASN A 114 8.74 15.78 8.75
N ILE A 115 9.22 14.85 7.91
CA ILE A 115 10.65 14.64 7.68
C ILE A 115 11.21 15.83 6.90
N ASN A 116 12.45 16.21 7.21
CA ASN A 116 13.12 17.31 6.53
C ASN A 116 13.17 17.06 5.01
N PRO A 117 12.68 17.99 4.17
CA PRO A 117 12.76 17.89 2.72
C PRO A 117 14.17 17.67 2.17
N THR A 118 15.23 18.06 2.89
CA THR A 118 16.62 17.80 2.44
C THR A 118 17.05 16.33 2.57
N THR A 119 16.25 15.51 3.26
CA THR A 119 16.54 14.08 3.51
C THR A 119 15.37 13.19 3.08
N PHE A 120 14.42 13.74 2.33
CA PHE A 120 13.21 13.06 1.90
C PHE A 120 12.93 13.44 0.46
N ASP A 121 13.11 12.49 -0.45
CA ASP A 121 12.79 12.64 -1.86
C ASP A 121 11.54 11.83 -2.17
N ALA A 122 10.61 12.41 -2.95
CA ALA A 122 9.44 11.70 -3.42
C ALA A 122 9.17 12.00 -4.89
N ALA A 123 8.66 11.00 -5.60
CA ALA A 123 8.37 11.11 -7.03
C ALA A 123 7.18 10.24 -7.43
N VAL A 124 6.62 10.55 -8.59
CA VAL A 124 5.64 9.71 -9.27
C VAL A 124 6.37 8.81 -10.27
N LEU A 125 6.14 7.51 -10.17
CA LEU A 125 6.63 6.49 -11.08
C LEU A 125 5.48 5.97 -11.94
N VAL A 126 5.48 6.38 -13.21
CA VAL A 126 4.55 5.87 -14.22
C VAL A 126 4.95 4.46 -14.59
N THR A 127 4.18 3.47 -14.13
CA THR A 127 4.44 2.06 -14.43
C THR A 127 3.66 1.56 -15.62
N GLY A 128 2.49 2.15 -15.92
CA GLY A 128 1.56 1.71 -16.97
C GLY A 128 0.65 0.54 -16.59
N PHE A 129 0.80 -0.03 -15.38
CA PHE A 129 0.00 -1.18 -14.93
C PHE A 129 -1.45 -0.81 -14.55
N SER A 130 -1.72 0.47 -14.31
CA SER A 130 -3.00 1.02 -13.88
C SER A 130 -3.13 2.46 -14.38
N ASP A 131 -4.34 3.01 -14.32
CA ASP A 131 -4.60 4.45 -14.40
C ASP A 131 -3.99 5.24 -13.25
N HIS A 132 -3.73 4.61 -12.09
CA HIS A 132 -2.92 5.16 -11.01
C HIS A 132 -1.42 4.92 -11.26
N HIS A 133 -0.63 5.95 -11.02
CA HIS A 133 0.83 5.94 -11.02
C HIS A 133 1.35 5.67 -9.63
N ALA A 134 2.43 4.89 -9.50
CA ALA A 134 3.03 4.62 -8.20
C ALA A 134 3.65 5.89 -7.61
N GLN A 135 3.62 6.05 -6.28
CA GLN A 135 4.41 7.07 -5.60
C GLN A 135 5.60 6.38 -4.91
N ILE A 136 6.80 6.91 -5.12
CA ILE A 136 8.01 6.45 -4.47
C ILE A 136 8.51 7.53 -3.53
N ALA A 137 9.01 7.12 -2.37
CA ALA A 137 9.71 8.01 -1.46
C ALA A 137 10.98 7.34 -0.93
N ASP A 138 12.08 8.08 -0.98
CA ASP A 138 13.38 7.71 -0.46
C ASP A 138 13.72 8.64 0.70
N PHE A 139 14.07 8.07 1.85
CA PHE A 139 14.48 8.86 3.00
C PHE A 139 15.56 8.15 3.79
N GLY A 140 16.52 8.95 4.27
CA GLY A 140 17.56 8.46 5.15
C GLY A 140 17.01 8.27 6.56
N PHE A 141 17.35 7.15 7.20
CA PHE A 141 17.16 6.99 8.62
C PHE A 141 18.40 6.40 9.28
N ASP A 142 18.65 6.88 10.48
CA ASP A 142 19.72 6.39 11.34
C ASP A 142 19.38 4.96 11.82
N TYR A 143 20.00 3.96 11.22
CA TYR A 143 19.85 2.55 11.62
C TYR A 143 21.05 2.11 12.48
N ILE A 144 20.80 1.45 13.61
CA ILE A 144 21.82 0.60 14.25
C ILE A 144 21.67 -0.77 13.61
N LYS A 145 22.78 -1.29 13.08
CA LYS A 145 22.90 -2.70 12.70
C LYS A 145 22.61 -3.54 13.95
N THR A 146 21.36 -3.98 14.11
CA THR A 146 21.02 -4.97 15.12
C THR A 146 21.82 -6.23 14.82
N GLU A 147 22.16 -7.02 15.84
CA GLU A 147 22.74 -8.34 15.60
C GLU A 147 21.88 -9.06 14.55
N ILE A 148 22.51 -9.41 13.43
CA ILE A 148 21.80 -10.10 12.36
C ILE A 148 21.36 -11.42 12.98
N PRO A 149 20.04 -11.73 13.00
CA PRO A 149 19.59 -12.96 13.61
C PRO A 149 20.33 -14.12 12.95
N LEU A 150 20.88 -15.04 13.74
CA LEU A 150 21.63 -16.19 13.21
C LEU A 150 20.77 -17.08 12.30
N TYR A 151 19.44 -17.04 12.50
CA TYR A 151 18.47 -17.85 11.80
C TYR A 151 17.26 -17.01 11.39
N LYS A 152 16.69 -17.29 10.22
CA LYS A 152 15.35 -16.83 9.83
C LYS A 152 14.41 -18.01 9.63
N LYS A 153 13.13 -17.81 9.97
CA LYS A 153 12.07 -18.74 9.57
C LYS A 153 11.69 -18.44 8.13
N VAL A 154 11.71 -19.45 7.28
CA VAL A 154 11.28 -19.35 5.88
C VAL A 154 10.33 -20.49 5.54
N ARG A 155 9.47 -20.25 4.55
CA ARG A 155 8.65 -21.27 3.90
C ARG A 155 9.13 -21.40 2.47
N PHE A 156 9.56 -22.58 2.07
CA PHE A 156 10.06 -22.81 0.72
C PHE A 156 8.89 -23.14 -0.22
N CYS A 157 8.66 -22.29 -1.21
CA CYS A 157 7.66 -22.51 -2.26
C CYS A 157 8.23 -23.36 -3.40
N THR A 158 8.61 -24.60 -3.09
CA THR A 158 9.13 -25.54 -4.10
C THR A 158 7.99 -26.10 -4.94
N GLN A 159 8.30 -26.60 -6.14
CA GLN A 159 7.32 -27.29 -6.99
C GLN A 159 6.60 -28.43 -6.26
N ASN A 160 7.32 -29.20 -5.43
CA ASN A 160 6.74 -30.27 -4.63
C ASN A 160 5.74 -29.74 -3.59
N ASN A 161 6.07 -28.67 -2.87
CA ASN A 161 5.17 -28.08 -1.89
C ASN A 161 3.94 -27.45 -2.57
N THR A 162 4.13 -26.81 -3.73
CA THR A 162 3.03 -26.30 -4.56
C THR A 162 2.12 -27.44 -5.04
N PHE A 163 2.68 -28.58 -5.45
CA PHE A 163 1.91 -29.76 -5.81
C PHE A 163 1.08 -30.30 -4.64
N ILE A 164 1.69 -30.42 -3.45
CA ILE A 164 0.98 -30.83 -2.23
C ILE A 164 -0.16 -29.86 -1.89
N PHE A 165 0.10 -28.55 -1.95
CA PHE A 165 -0.91 -27.53 -1.68
C PHE A 165 -2.08 -27.61 -2.65
N ASN A 166 -1.79 -27.75 -3.96
CA ASN A 166 -2.82 -27.91 -4.98
C ASN A 166 -3.65 -29.17 -4.77
N ASN A 167 -3.03 -30.27 -4.34
CA ASN A 167 -3.76 -31.49 -4.01
C ASN A 167 -4.67 -31.32 -2.79
N PHE A 168 -4.24 -30.59 -1.76
CA PHE A 168 -5.13 -30.28 -0.63
C PHE A 168 -6.35 -29.48 -1.08
N LEU A 169 -6.14 -28.41 -1.85
CA LEU A 169 -7.24 -27.58 -2.35
C LEU A 169 -8.18 -28.33 -3.29
N LYS A 170 -7.63 -29.21 -4.14
CA LYS A 170 -8.40 -30.02 -5.08
C LYS A 170 -9.30 -31.06 -4.38
N ASN A 171 -8.87 -31.57 -3.22
CA ASN A 171 -9.58 -32.60 -2.47
C ASN A 171 -10.47 -32.05 -1.35
N GLU A 172 -10.43 -30.73 -1.09
CA GLU A 172 -11.37 -30.07 -0.17
C GLU A 172 -12.77 -30.06 -0.77
N THR A 173 -13.80 -30.38 0.03
CA THR A 173 -15.18 -30.47 -0.45
C THR A 173 -15.85 -29.11 -0.55
N TRP A 174 -15.43 -28.16 0.29
CA TRP A 174 -15.98 -26.80 0.38
C TRP A 174 -17.46 -26.73 0.80
N ASP A 175 -18.05 -27.86 1.23
CA ASP A 175 -19.48 -27.94 1.55
C ASP A 175 -19.88 -26.96 2.64
N ASP A 176 -19.07 -26.82 3.69
CA ASP A 176 -19.31 -25.90 4.80
C ASP A 176 -19.35 -24.43 4.35
N ILE A 177 -18.60 -24.08 3.31
CA ILE A 177 -18.63 -22.73 2.72
C ILE A 177 -19.85 -22.55 1.83
N LEU A 178 -20.14 -23.54 0.97
CA LEU A 178 -21.23 -23.45 0.00
C LEU A 178 -22.61 -23.38 0.68
N HIS A 179 -22.76 -24.02 1.85
CA HIS A 179 -24.00 -24.05 2.63
C HIS A 179 -24.10 -22.99 3.72
N THR A 180 -23.07 -22.16 3.88
CA THR A 180 -23.20 -20.94 4.70
C THR A 180 -24.04 -19.91 3.92
N ASP A 181 -24.77 -19.01 4.57
CA ASP A 181 -25.47 -17.92 3.86
C ASP A 181 -24.69 -16.59 3.93
N ASP A 182 -24.18 -16.26 5.11
CA ASP A 182 -23.47 -15.00 5.35
C ASP A 182 -22.15 -14.93 4.55
N VAL A 183 -22.03 -13.89 3.73
CA VAL A 183 -20.89 -13.68 2.83
C VAL A 183 -19.59 -13.47 3.62
N SER A 184 -19.67 -12.74 4.74
CA SER A 184 -18.50 -12.48 5.58
C SER A 184 -17.97 -13.78 6.20
N HIS A 185 -18.88 -14.62 6.69
CA HIS A 185 -18.55 -15.93 7.24
C HIS A 185 -18.02 -16.89 6.18
N LYS A 186 -18.61 -16.91 4.97
CA LYS A 186 -18.05 -17.66 3.82
C LYS A 186 -16.61 -17.31 3.55
N PHE A 187 -16.32 -16.01 3.44
CA PHE A 187 -14.96 -15.54 3.19
C PHE A 187 -14.00 -15.93 4.32
N PHE A 188 -14.45 -15.81 5.57
CA PHE A 188 -13.67 -16.25 6.73
C PHE A 188 -13.35 -17.75 6.70
N LEU A 189 -14.33 -18.62 6.42
CA LEU A 189 -14.11 -20.06 6.29
C LEU A 189 -13.14 -20.37 5.14
N PHE A 190 -13.34 -19.72 3.99
CA PHE A 190 -12.49 -19.90 2.81
C PHE A 190 -11.04 -19.56 3.11
N ILE A 191 -10.79 -18.36 3.62
CA ILE A 191 -9.42 -17.90 3.86
C ILE A 191 -8.74 -18.75 4.95
N ASN A 192 -9.49 -19.23 5.94
CA ASN A 192 -8.96 -20.11 6.98
C ASN A 192 -8.56 -21.48 6.44
N LYS A 193 -9.39 -22.11 5.59
CA LYS A 193 -9.05 -23.40 4.96
C LYS A 193 -7.85 -23.27 4.05
N VAL A 194 -7.83 -22.26 3.18
CA VAL A 194 -6.69 -21.98 2.30
C VAL A 194 -5.43 -21.74 3.13
N SER A 195 -5.51 -20.93 4.19
CA SER A 195 -4.39 -20.66 5.10
C SER A 195 -3.91 -21.91 5.85
N TYR A 196 -4.83 -22.78 6.25
CA TYR A 196 -4.51 -24.06 6.89
C TYR A 196 -3.71 -24.96 5.95
N TYR A 197 -4.21 -25.19 4.73
CA TYR A 197 -3.51 -25.99 3.73
C TYR A 197 -2.18 -25.37 3.30
N TYR A 198 -2.10 -24.06 3.23
CA TYR A 198 -0.85 -23.34 2.99
C TYR A 198 0.17 -23.63 4.10
N LYS A 199 -0.25 -23.56 5.36
CA LYS A 199 0.64 -23.84 6.50
C LYS A 199 1.14 -25.29 6.52
N LEU A 200 0.31 -26.24 6.10
CA LEU A 200 0.66 -27.66 5.97
C LEU A 200 1.63 -27.92 4.82
N ALA A 201 1.33 -27.41 3.62
CA ALA A 201 2.12 -27.67 2.43
C ALA A 201 3.48 -26.94 2.46
N PHE A 202 3.51 -25.72 3.00
CA PHE A 202 4.70 -24.88 3.04
C PHE A 202 5.25 -24.75 4.46
N THR A 203 5.64 -25.87 5.09
CA THR A 203 6.14 -25.88 6.48
C THR A 203 7.28 -24.90 6.74
N GLU A 204 7.27 -24.26 7.92
CA GLU A 204 8.36 -23.38 8.34
C GLU A 204 9.62 -24.17 8.60
N LYS A 205 10.73 -23.69 8.06
CA LYS A 205 12.07 -24.20 8.34
C LYS A 205 12.92 -23.06 8.85
N GLN A 206 13.77 -23.36 9.83
CA GLN A 206 14.81 -22.43 10.26
C GLN A 206 16.00 -22.58 9.32
N VAL A 207 16.46 -21.47 8.77
CA VAL A 207 17.61 -21.42 7.87
C VAL A 207 18.61 -20.45 8.45
N ARG A 208 19.88 -20.88 8.52
CA ARG A 208 20.98 -20.05 8.97
C ARG A 208 21.15 -18.88 8.00
N LEU A 209 21.26 -17.68 8.55
CA LEU A 209 21.60 -16.49 7.77
C LEU A 209 23.10 -16.52 7.49
N ASN A 210 23.46 -16.68 6.22
CA ASN A 210 24.81 -16.41 5.75
C ASN A 210 24.97 -14.89 5.62
N GLU A 211 26.18 -14.37 5.81
CA GLU A 211 26.47 -12.96 5.52
C GLU A 211 26.07 -12.68 4.06
N SER A 212 25.05 -11.83 3.91
CA SER A 212 24.53 -11.47 2.61
C SER A 212 25.55 -10.59 1.90
N THR A 213 26.00 -11.00 0.71
CA THR A 213 26.70 -10.14 -0.26
C THR A 213 25.72 -9.11 -0.83
N GLY A 214 25.30 -8.14 -0.02
CA GLY A 214 24.32 -7.11 -0.40
C GLY A 214 22.93 -7.63 -0.82
N LEU A 215 21.98 -6.70 -0.94
CA LEU A 215 20.77 -6.98 -1.72
C LEU A 215 21.22 -7.24 -3.16
N THR A 216 21.17 -8.49 -3.62
CA THR A 216 21.25 -8.78 -5.07
C THR A 216 20.16 -7.95 -5.73
N ARG A 217 20.56 -6.93 -6.50
CA ARG A 217 19.64 -6.16 -7.34
C ARG A 217 18.76 -7.16 -8.07
N ILE A 218 17.45 -7.04 -7.90
CA ILE A 218 16.50 -7.82 -8.69
C ILE A 218 16.82 -7.51 -10.14
N THR A 219 17.38 -8.49 -10.84
CA THR A 219 17.74 -8.36 -12.24
C THR A 219 16.59 -8.96 -13.01
N LEU A 220 15.81 -8.10 -13.67
CA LEU A 220 14.78 -8.56 -14.60
C LEU A 220 15.48 -9.19 -15.81
N ASP A 221 15.02 -10.35 -16.24
CA ASP A 221 15.49 -10.93 -17.49
C ASP A 221 15.05 -10.07 -18.69
N GLN A 222 15.66 -10.32 -19.86
CA GLN A 222 15.38 -9.55 -21.06
C GLN A 222 13.90 -9.66 -21.49
N THR A 223 13.26 -10.80 -21.24
CA THR A 223 11.85 -11.01 -21.58
C THR A 223 10.96 -10.11 -20.74
N LEU A 224 11.19 -10.05 -19.42
CA LEU A 224 10.47 -9.19 -18.50
C LEU A 224 10.70 -7.70 -18.79
N LEU A 225 11.93 -7.32 -19.14
CA LEU A 225 12.24 -5.95 -19.57
C LEU A 225 11.45 -5.59 -20.84
N ASN A 226 11.45 -6.45 -21.85
CA ASN A 226 10.70 -6.22 -23.08
C ASN A 226 9.18 -6.15 -22.84
N LEU A 227 8.64 -6.98 -21.94
CA LEU A 227 7.23 -6.93 -21.54
C LEU A 227 6.88 -5.62 -20.83
N ARG A 228 7.75 -5.13 -19.94
CA ARG A 228 7.59 -3.84 -19.28
C ARG A 228 7.55 -2.70 -20.29
N GLU A 229 8.51 -2.63 -21.20
CA GLU A 229 8.55 -1.58 -22.24
C GLU A 229 7.32 -1.62 -23.15
N ARG A 230 6.90 -2.82 -23.56
CA ARG A 230 5.68 -2.99 -24.37
C ARG A 230 4.44 -2.51 -23.61
N MET A 231 4.35 -2.81 -22.32
CA MET A 231 3.23 -2.39 -21.50
C MET A 231 3.21 -0.87 -21.30
N LEU A 232 4.37 -0.23 -21.09
CA LEU A 232 4.49 1.23 -21.06
C LEU A 232 4.07 1.87 -22.39
N LEU A 233 4.48 1.29 -23.53
CA LEU A 233 4.04 1.76 -24.84
C LEU A 233 2.52 1.67 -24.99
N LEU A 234 1.92 0.52 -24.67
CA LEU A 234 0.48 0.32 -24.73
C LEU A 234 -0.27 1.34 -23.86
N TYR A 235 0.18 1.52 -22.62
CA TYR A 235 -0.35 2.55 -21.72
C TYR A 235 -0.25 3.95 -22.35
N SER A 236 0.89 4.32 -22.92
CA SER A 236 1.10 5.66 -23.48
C SER A 236 0.14 5.99 -24.63
N VAL A 237 -0.21 5.00 -25.45
CA VAL A 237 -1.15 5.18 -26.57
C VAL A 237 -2.61 5.05 -26.14
N SER A 238 -2.89 4.33 -25.04
CA SER A 238 -4.26 4.04 -24.60
C SER A 238 -4.78 4.91 -23.46
N LYS A 239 -3.92 5.59 -22.69
CA LYS A 239 -4.32 6.32 -21.47
C LYS A 239 -5.33 7.45 -21.68
N HIS A 240 -5.46 7.93 -22.92
CA HIS A 240 -6.42 8.96 -23.31
C HIS A 240 -7.72 8.40 -23.87
N LEU A 241 -7.76 7.09 -24.12
CA LEU A 241 -8.97 6.42 -24.61
C LEU A 241 -9.92 6.21 -23.43
N ASP A 242 -11.20 6.48 -23.66
CA ASP A 242 -12.25 6.13 -22.72
C ASP A 242 -12.86 4.77 -23.09
N PHE A 243 -13.81 4.31 -22.28
CA PHE A 243 -14.53 3.06 -22.51
C PHE A 243 -15.47 3.10 -23.73
N HIS A 244 -15.60 4.25 -24.40
CA HIS A 244 -16.36 4.44 -25.63
C HIS A 244 -15.48 4.39 -26.89
N HIS A 245 -14.16 4.28 -26.74
CA HIS A 245 -13.28 4.08 -27.88
C HIS A 245 -13.60 2.73 -28.57
N PRO A 246 -13.76 2.72 -29.91
CA PRO A 246 -14.15 1.53 -30.67
C PRO A 246 -13.14 0.38 -30.57
#